data_AF-A0A8T9Q7J2-F1
#
_entry.id   AF-A0A8T9Q7J2-F1
#
_cell.length_a   1.000
_cell.length_b   1.000
_cell.length_c   1.000
_cell.angle_alpha   90.00
_cell.angle_beta   90.00
_cell.angle_gamma   90.00
#
_symmetry.space_group_name_H-M   'P 1'
#
loop_
_entity.id
_entity.type
_entity.pdbx_description
1 polymer ?
#
loop_
_entity_poly.entity_id
_entity_poly.type
_entity_poly.pdbx_seq_one_letter_code
_entity_poly.pdbx_strand_id
1 'polypeptide(L)'
;MRIYLVVLLFLFQLPARASQIVVGIWSKNFLAWDVWEQQMPKLTHRLLLYNQVAREVALEIRLLRFKEKNTQFITVPTHKVLLRVKLQPGQLAQFKYPKQGTGHDYMEFFENGQRVGIQEINAAQPPATVLRPDFRYYTANSANFGQLGYWLALESLYQQPGPARLALTIPKGYDEAYQLVKVTAGMDTLSPRSSNLDSLRITDAAIVRLDNQSWGAVLPRPALPESAAPALFTLETQYMSNSYYYDEQKVKHPRLESSGGARRFIPVFARPRD
;
A
#
# COMPACT_ATOMS: atom_id res chain seq x y z
N MET A 1 23.24 -45.42 13.30
CA MET A 1 23.83 -44.27 12.57
C MET A 1 23.13 -44.05 11.21
N ARG A 2 21.80 -43.84 11.22
CA ARG A 2 20.97 -43.62 10.00
C ARG A 2 19.89 -42.53 10.15
N ILE A 3 19.70 -42.01 11.36
CA ILE A 3 18.66 -41.00 11.67
C ILE A 3 19.19 -39.57 11.46
N TYR A 4 20.49 -39.35 11.62
CA TYR A 4 21.10 -38.01 11.47
C TYR A 4 21.22 -37.52 10.02
N LEU A 5 21.16 -38.42 9.02
CA LEU A 5 21.24 -38.02 7.61
C LEU A 5 19.89 -37.51 7.06
N VAL A 6 18.77 -37.97 7.64
CA VAL A 6 17.42 -37.60 7.19
C VAL A 6 17.06 -36.18 7.65
N VAL A 7 17.52 -35.75 8.84
CA VAL A 7 17.31 -34.38 9.34
C VAL A 7 18.10 -33.35 8.52
N LEU A 8 19.28 -33.73 8.02
CA LEU A 8 20.10 -32.83 7.19
C LEU A 8 19.52 -32.66 5.78
N LEU A 9 18.89 -33.71 5.20
CA LEU A 9 18.23 -33.62 3.89
C LEU A 9 16.93 -32.80 3.92
N PHE A 10 16.22 -32.74 5.05
CA PHE A 10 15.04 -31.87 5.21
C PHE A 10 15.40 -30.37 5.35
N LEU A 11 16.62 -30.03 5.77
CA LEU A 11 17.09 -28.63 5.80
C LEU A 11 17.48 -28.11 4.41
N PHE A 12 17.80 -28.99 3.46
CA PHE A 12 18.15 -28.64 2.08
C PHE A 12 16.99 -28.77 1.08
N GLN A 13 15.80 -29.21 1.51
CA GLN A 13 14.56 -29.24 0.71
C GLN A 13 13.47 -28.32 1.25
N LEU A 14 13.84 -27.11 1.70
CA LEU A 14 12.89 -26.01 1.69
C LEU A 14 12.93 -25.39 0.28
N PRO A 15 12.00 -25.73 -0.62
CA PRO A 15 11.83 -24.95 -1.84
C PRO A 15 11.69 -23.49 -1.44
N ALA A 16 12.48 -22.67 -2.14
CA ALA A 16 12.55 -21.24 -1.96
C ALA A 16 11.16 -20.65 -1.69
N ARG A 17 10.98 -20.34 -0.41
CA ARG A 17 10.13 -19.33 0.20
C ARG A 17 9.18 -18.63 -0.78
N ALA A 18 7.91 -18.92 -0.57
CA ALA A 18 6.81 -17.99 -0.74
C ALA A 18 6.65 -17.39 -2.14
N SER A 19 5.79 -18.02 -2.95
CA SER A 19 4.89 -17.29 -3.84
C SER A 19 3.91 -16.46 -3.00
N GLN A 20 4.41 -15.50 -2.23
CA GLN A 20 3.57 -14.42 -1.73
C GLN A 20 3.28 -13.52 -2.93
N ILE A 21 2.01 -13.47 -3.32
CA ILE A 21 1.47 -12.37 -4.11
C ILE A 21 1.57 -11.13 -3.21
N VAL A 22 2.76 -10.51 -3.15
CA VAL A 22 2.97 -9.25 -2.42
C VAL A 22 2.49 -8.14 -3.33
N VAL A 23 1.27 -7.66 -3.07
CA VAL A 23 0.64 -6.60 -3.84
C VAL A 23 1.23 -5.27 -3.40
N GLY A 24 1.94 -4.58 -4.29
CA GLY A 24 2.81 -3.44 -3.98
C GLY A 24 4.26 -3.89 -4.01
N ILE A 25 5.03 -3.43 -5.01
CA ILE A 25 6.39 -3.94 -5.20
C ILE A 25 7.40 -3.05 -4.50
N TRP A 26 7.66 -3.39 -3.24
CA TRP A 26 8.89 -3.01 -2.55
C TRP A 26 9.87 -4.17 -2.62
N SER A 27 10.83 -4.12 -3.56
CA SER A 27 11.90 -5.11 -3.64
C SER A 27 13.16 -4.61 -2.93
N LYS A 28 14.22 -5.42 -2.91
CA LYS A 28 15.55 -4.99 -2.42
C LYS A 28 16.18 -3.92 -3.33
N ASN A 29 15.87 -3.93 -4.62
CA ASN A 29 16.58 -3.14 -5.62
C ASN A 29 15.75 -1.97 -6.16
N PHE A 30 14.43 -2.06 -6.12
CA PHE A 30 13.56 -0.99 -6.59
C PHE A 30 12.24 -0.94 -5.82
N LEU A 31 11.54 0.18 -5.96
CA LEU A 31 10.21 0.41 -5.46
C LEU A 31 9.31 0.77 -6.63
N ALA A 32 8.15 0.13 -6.74
CA ALA A 32 7.08 0.52 -7.63
C ALA A 32 5.84 0.91 -6.82
N TRP A 33 5.29 2.08 -7.13
CA TRP A 33 4.09 2.59 -6.48
C TRP A 33 3.27 3.43 -7.45
N ASP A 34 1.98 3.60 -7.20
CA ASP A 34 1.10 4.35 -8.09
C ASP A 34 0.32 5.43 -7.35
N VAL A 35 0.16 6.55 -8.05
CA VAL A 35 -0.47 7.75 -7.53
C VAL A 35 -1.19 8.50 -8.64
N TRP A 36 -2.33 9.06 -8.31
CA TRP A 36 -2.97 10.09 -9.11
C TRP A 36 -2.37 11.45 -8.76
N GLU A 37 -1.82 12.13 -9.75
CA GLU A 37 -1.29 13.48 -9.63
C GLU A 37 -2.32 14.49 -10.14
N GLN A 38 -2.67 15.46 -9.31
CA GLN A 38 -3.53 16.58 -9.64
C GLN A 38 -2.70 17.75 -10.16
N GLN A 39 -3.04 18.19 -11.36
CA GLN A 39 -2.52 19.37 -12.04
C GLN A 39 -3.72 20.09 -12.63
N MET A 40 -4.39 20.93 -11.83
CA MET A 40 -5.72 21.48 -12.16
C MET A 40 -5.76 22.05 -13.60
N PRO A 41 -6.76 21.66 -14.41
CA PRO A 41 -7.95 20.83 -14.09
C PRO A 41 -7.75 19.32 -14.28
N LYS A 42 -6.53 18.86 -14.55
CA LYS A 42 -6.23 17.49 -14.98
C LYS A 42 -5.82 16.60 -13.82
N LEU A 43 -6.28 15.36 -13.85
CA LEU A 43 -5.79 14.29 -12.98
C LEU A 43 -5.06 13.24 -13.84
N THR A 44 -3.82 12.91 -13.48
CA THR A 44 -2.98 11.97 -14.24
C THR A 44 -2.53 10.82 -13.35
N HIS A 45 -2.84 9.58 -13.73
CA HIS A 45 -2.34 8.40 -13.02
C HIS A 45 -0.90 8.10 -13.41
N ARG A 46 -0.02 8.04 -12.41
CA ARG A 46 1.42 7.85 -12.54
C ARG A 46 1.84 6.52 -11.94
N LEU A 47 2.72 5.81 -12.63
CA LEU A 47 3.55 4.77 -12.05
C LEU A 47 4.89 5.39 -11.64
N LEU A 48 5.22 5.30 -10.36
CA LEU A 48 6.47 5.74 -9.77
C LEU A 48 7.40 4.55 -9.63
N LEU A 49 8.60 4.65 -10.21
CA LEU A 49 9.64 3.64 -10.08
C LEU A 49 10.90 4.28 -9.49
N TYR A 50 11.39 3.73 -8.39
CA TYR A 50 12.59 4.22 -7.72
C TYR A 50 13.66 3.14 -7.62
N ASN A 51 14.91 3.45 -7.97
CA ASN A 51 16.05 2.55 -7.80
C ASN A 51 16.70 2.72 -6.41
N GLN A 52 16.65 1.67 -5.60
CA GLN A 52 17.15 1.64 -4.22
C GLN A 52 18.63 1.29 -4.08
N VAL A 53 19.30 0.87 -5.17
CA VAL A 53 20.68 0.39 -5.12
C VAL A 53 21.65 1.32 -5.83
N ALA A 54 22.93 1.21 -5.45
CA ALA A 54 24.04 2.00 -5.99
C ALA A 54 24.47 1.59 -7.42
N ARG A 55 23.63 0.84 -8.15
CA ARG A 55 23.91 0.38 -9.51
C ARG A 55 22.67 0.51 -10.39
N GLU A 56 22.85 0.53 -11.70
CA GLU A 56 21.74 0.51 -12.65
C GLU A 56 20.87 -0.74 -12.45
N VAL A 57 19.55 -0.56 -12.56
CA VAL A 57 18.56 -1.65 -12.53
C VAL A 57 17.78 -1.64 -13.84
N ALA A 58 17.86 -2.74 -14.60
CA ALA A 58 17.03 -2.93 -15.78
C ALA A 58 15.67 -3.52 -15.35
N LEU A 59 14.61 -2.76 -15.58
CA LEU A 59 13.23 -3.17 -15.29
C LEU A 59 12.44 -3.38 -16.58
N GLU A 60 11.73 -4.50 -16.63
CA GLU A 60 10.72 -4.77 -17.63
C GLU A 60 9.39 -5.06 -16.93
N ILE A 61 8.32 -4.40 -17.37
CA ILE A 61 6.96 -4.62 -16.86
C ILE A 61 6.15 -5.22 -18.00
N ARG A 62 5.54 -6.37 -17.76
CA ARG A 62 4.64 -7.06 -18.70
C ARG A 62 3.21 -7.03 -18.20
N LEU A 63 2.25 -7.15 -19.13
CA LEU A 63 0.86 -7.38 -18.78
C LEU A 63 0.65 -8.86 -18.47
N LEU A 64 0.19 -9.16 -17.27
CA LEU A 64 -0.33 -10.48 -16.90
C LEU A 64 -1.85 -10.36 -16.78
N ARG A 65 -2.58 -11.24 -17.47
CA ARG A 65 -4.05 -11.24 -17.45
C ARG A 65 -4.55 -12.56 -16.92
N PHE A 66 -5.53 -12.51 -16.04
CA PHE A 66 -6.29 -13.69 -15.64
C PHE A 66 -7.70 -13.62 -16.22
N LYS A 67 -8.29 -14.79 -16.46
CA LYS A 67 -9.69 -14.94 -16.80
C LYS A 67 -10.30 -15.98 -15.88
N GLU A 68 -11.46 -15.67 -15.33
CA GLU A 68 -12.25 -16.65 -14.60
C GLU A 68 -12.92 -17.62 -15.61
N LYS A 69 -12.75 -18.92 -15.40
CA LYS A 69 -13.38 -19.99 -16.16
C LYS A 69 -13.80 -21.07 -15.17
N ASN A 70 -15.10 -21.33 -15.07
CA ASN A 70 -15.65 -22.37 -14.20
C ASN A 70 -15.10 -22.29 -12.77
N THR A 71 -15.15 -21.11 -12.14
CA THR A 71 -14.62 -20.81 -10.78
C THR A 71 -13.09 -20.88 -10.60
N GLN A 72 -12.33 -21.10 -11.68
CA GLN A 72 -10.86 -21.10 -11.66
C GLN A 72 -10.31 -19.89 -12.41
N PHE A 73 -9.22 -19.30 -11.90
CA PHE A 73 -8.47 -18.29 -12.62
C PHE A 73 -7.42 -18.94 -13.52
N ILE A 74 -7.53 -18.70 -14.82
CA ILE A 74 -6.54 -19.13 -15.81
C ILE A 74 -5.74 -17.94 -16.33
N THR A 75 -4.43 -18.10 -16.47
CA THR A 75 -3.57 -17.09 -17.09
C THR A 75 -3.84 -17.01 -18.59
N VAL A 76 -4.08 -15.80 -19.08
CA VAL A 76 -4.22 -15.49 -20.50
C VAL A 76 -2.86 -14.99 -21.04
N PRO A 77 -2.27 -15.65 -22.05
CA PRO A 77 -1.07 -15.15 -22.69
C PRO A 77 -1.32 -13.77 -23.32
N THR A 78 -0.56 -12.75 -22.94
CA THR A 78 -0.67 -11.41 -23.55
C THR A 78 0.58 -10.99 -24.32
N HIS A 79 1.75 -11.57 -24.00
CA HIS A 79 3.11 -11.18 -24.47
C HIS A 79 3.40 -9.67 -24.48
N LYS A 80 2.55 -8.86 -23.84
CA LYS A 80 2.56 -7.41 -23.97
C LYS A 80 3.51 -6.81 -22.95
N VAL A 81 4.56 -6.15 -23.45
CA VAL A 81 5.45 -5.34 -22.64
C VAL A 81 4.80 -3.96 -22.43
N LEU A 82 4.62 -3.58 -21.17
CA LEU A 82 4.06 -2.28 -20.78
C LEU A 82 5.17 -1.22 -20.66
N LEU A 83 6.35 -1.61 -20.16
CA LEU A 83 7.47 -0.70 -19.97
C LEU A 83 8.80 -1.47 -20.01
N ARG A 84 9.84 -0.84 -20.59
CA ARG A 84 11.25 -1.20 -20.42
C ARG A 84 12.01 0.04 -20.03
N VAL A 85 12.78 -0.02 -18.95
CA VAL A 85 13.56 1.11 -18.45
C VAL A 85 14.83 0.64 -17.76
N LYS A 86 15.89 1.44 -17.87
CA LYS A 86 17.08 1.34 -17.04
C LYS A 86 17.06 2.49 -16.04
N LEU A 87 16.91 2.16 -14.77
CA LEU A 87 16.89 3.17 -13.71
C LEU A 87 18.31 3.39 -13.18
N GLN A 88 18.75 4.65 -13.17
CA GLN A 88 20.02 5.05 -12.56
C GLN A 88 19.94 4.96 -11.03
N PRO A 89 21.07 4.79 -10.33
CA PRO A 89 21.10 4.78 -8.86
C PRO A 89 20.39 5.99 -8.26
N GLY A 90 19.46 5.75 -7.33
CA GLY A 90 18.70 6.83 -6.66
C GLY A 90 17.71 7.58 -7.55
N GLN A 91 17.47 7.13 -8.78
CA GLN A 91 16.53 7.79 -9.68
C GLN A 91 15.08 7.45 -9.32
N LEU A 92 14.26 8.48 -9.11
CA LEU A 92 12.80 8.39 -9.17
C LEU A 92 12.33 8.73 -10.58
N ALA A 93 11.80 7.74 -11.30
CA ALA A 93 11.20 7.91 -12.61
C ALA A 93 9.67 7.86 -12.51
N GLN A 94 8.99 8.73 -13.27
CA GLN A 94 7.54 8.80 -13.31
C GLN A 94 7.04 8.46 -14.72
N PHE A 95 6.25 7.40 -14.81
CA PHE A 95 5.67 6.92 -16.06
C PHE A 95 4.15 7.08 -16.04
N LYS A 96 3.54 7.07 -17.23
CA LYS A 96 2.09 6.97 -17.33
C LYS A 96 1.64 5.60 -16.83
N TYR A 97 0.66 5.56 -15.91
CA TYR A 97 0.12 4.30 -15.44
C TYR A 97 -0.64 3.57 -16.57
N PRO A 98 -0.50 2.24 -16.69
CA PRO A 98 -1.22 1.49 -17.72
C PRO A 98 -2.74 1.58 -17.49
N LYS A 99 -3.49 1.76 -18.58
CA LYS A 99 -4.95 1.69 -18.52
C LYS A 99 -5.37 0.27 -18.16
N GLN A 100 -6.36 0.15 -17.26
CA GLN A 100 -7.03 -1.12 -17.02
C GLN A 100 -7.78 -1.54 -18.28
N GLY A 101 -7.62 -2.80 -18.70
CA GLY A 101 -8.31 -3.37 -19.83
C GLY A 101 -9.62 -4.00 -19.40
N THR A 102 -9.66 -5.34 -19.40
CA THR A 102 -10.85 -6.14 -19.14
C THR A 102 -10.51 -7.11 -18.01
N GLY A 103 -10.98 -6.83 -16.79
CA GLY A 103 -11.01 -7.71 -15.60
C GLY A 103 -9.76 -8.55 -15.29
N HIS A 104 -9.16 -8.35 -14.11
CA HIS A 104 -7.99 -9.10 -13.60
C HIS A 104 -6.70 -8.93 -14.43
N ASP A 105 -6.39 -7.68 -14.77
CA ASP A 105 -5.12 -7.27 -15.36
C ASP A 105 -4.11 -6.92 -14.25
N TYR A 106 -2.86 -7.37 -14.41
CA TYR A 106 -1.76 -7.17 -13.48
C TYR A 106 -0.51 -6.71 -14.24
N MET A 107 0.28 -5.86 -13.61
CA MET A 107 1.66 -5.60 -14.00
C MET A 107 2.54 -6.68 -13.41
N GLU A 108 3.27 -7.39 -14.26
CA GLU A 108 4.28 -8.36 -13.87
C GLU A 108 5.67 -7.75 -14.06
N PHE A 109 6.45 -7.74 -12.99
CA PHE A 109 7.72 -7.03 -12.95
C PHE A 109 8.88 -8.02 -13.07
N PHE A 110 9.84 -7.65 -13.93
CA PHE A 110 11.09 -8.35 -14.13
C PHE A 110 12.24 -7.41 -13.86
N GLU A 111 13.17 -7.86 -13.03
CA GLU A 111 14.42 -7.19 -12.73
C GLU A 111 15.58 -7.97 -13.33
N ASN A 112 16.35 -7.35 -14.22
CA ASN A 112 17.48 -8.00 -14.90
C ASN A 112 17.09 -9.36 -15.54
N GLY A 113 15.86 -9.45 -16.05
CA GLY A 113 15.29 -10.66 -16.66
C GLY A 113 14.64 -11.65 -15.68
N GLN A 114 14.76 -11.45 -14.36
CA GLN A 114 14.16 -12.30 -13.35
C GLN A 114 12.83 -11.74 -12.86
N ARG A 115 11.80 -12.59 -12.78
CA ARG A 115 10.48 -12.21 -12.25
C ARG A 115 10.59 -11.92 -10.74
N VAL A 116 10.09 -10.77 -10.31
CA VAL A 116 10.18 -10.33 -8.91
C VAL A 116 8.84 -10.09 -8.23
N GLY A 117 7.75 -9.94 -8.99
CA GLY A 117 6.42 -9.77 -8.39
C GLY A 117 5.35 -9.33 -9.38
N ILE A 118 4.12 -9.22 -8.87
CA ILE A 118 2.96 -8.76 -9.63
C ILE A 118 2.19 -7.70 -8.83
N GLN A 119 1.57 -6.74 -9.52
CA GLN A 119 0.69 -5.73 -8.94
C GLN A 119 -0.58 -5.64 -9.78
N GLU A 120 -1.75 -5.60 -9.14
CA GLU A 120 -3.02 -5.40 -9.87
C GLU A 120 -3.04 -4.03 -10.57
N ILE A 121 -3.50 -3.99 -11.82
CA ILE A 121 -3.78 -2.75 -12.53
C ILE A 121 -5.10 -2.20 -12.03
N ASN A 122 -5.02 -1.44 -10.93
CA ASN A 122 -6.14 -0.64 -10.44
C ASN A 122 -6.09 0.75 -11.09
N ALA A 123 -6.97 1.03 -12.06
CA ALA A 123 -7.09 2.35 -12.68
C ALA A 123 -8.27 3.16 -12.13
N ALA A 124 -8.78 2.81 -10.95
CA ALA A 124 -9.86 3.57 -10.31
C ALA A 124 -9.39 4.97 -9.98
N GLN A 125 -10.13 5.96 -10.47
CA GLN A 125 -9.88 7.37 -10.21
C GLN A 125 -10.42 7.76 -8.83
N PRO A 126 -9.76 8.66 -8.08
CA PRO A 126 -10.37 9.24 -6.88
C PRO A 126 -11.68 9.95 -7.24
N PRO A 127 -12.75 9.73 -6.46
CA PRO A 127 -14.01 10.42 -6.68
C PRO A 127 -13.86 11.91 -6.37
N ALA A 128 -14.71 12.74 -6.97
CA ALA A 128 -14.65 14.20 -6.79
C ALA A 128 -14.75 14.63 -5.31
N THR A 129 -15.44 13.86 -4.47
CA THR A 129 -15.56 14.11 -3.02
C THR A 129 -14.25 13.94 -2.24
N VAL A 130 -13.28 13.22 -2.81
CA VAL A 130 -11.93 13.05 -2.23
C VAL A 130 -10.99 14.16 -2.67
N LEU A 131 -11.21 14.75 -3.86
CA LEU A 131 -10.33 15.75 -4.43
C LEU A 131 -10.42 17.06 -3.64
N ARG A 132 -9.26 17.56 -3.24
CA ARG A 132 -9.12 18.79 -2.45
C ARG A 132 -8.07 19.70 -3.09
N PRO A 133 -8.28 21.03 -3.13
CA PRO A 133 -7.39 21.94 -3.84
C PRO A 133 -5.99 22.06 -3.20
N ASP A 134 -5.87 21.74 -1.91
CA ASP A 134 -4.61 21.82 -1.16
C ASP A 134 -3.78 20.52 -1.21
N PHE A 135 -4.26 19.48 -1.89
CA PHE A 135 -3.53 18.22 -2.04
C PHE A 135 -3.20 17.96 -3.51
N ARG A 136 -2.02 17.40 -3.76
CA ARG A 136 -1.52 17.17 -5.13
C ARG A 136 -1.55 15.70 -5.54
N TYR A 137 -1.37 14.77 -4.59
CA TYR A 137 -1.23 13.36 -4.91
C TYR A 137 -2.26 12.53 -4.17
N TYR A 138 -2.83 11.54 -4.85
CA TYR A 138 -3.90 10.70 -4.32
C TYR A 138 -3.60 9.24 -4.61
N THR A 139 -3.84 8.37 -3.64
CA THR A 139 -3.65 6.95 -3.82
C THR A 139 -4.59 6.17 -2.92
N ALA A 140 -4.98 5.01 -3.41
CA ALA A 140 -5.68 4.00 -2.63
C ALA A 140 -4.81 2.74 -2.54
N ASN A 141 -3.49 2.84 -2.68
CA ASN A 141 -2.57 1.70 -2.66
C ASN A 141 -1.42 1.95 -1.68
N SER A 142 -0.92 0.88 -1.03
CA SER A 142 0.30 0.95 -0.24
C SER A 142 1.49 0.31 -0.95
N ALA A 143 2.70 0.58 -0.48
CA ALA A 143 3.92 0.00 -1.08
C ALA A 143 4.16 -1.47 -0.69
N ASN A 144 3.54 -1.97 0.38
CA ASN A 144 3.77 -3.33 0.88
C ASN A 144 2.56 -4.27 0.75
N PHE A 145 1.35 -3.74 0.59
CA PHE A 145 0.16 -4.56 0.47
C PHE A 145 -1.08 -3.81 -0.07
N GLY A 146 -1.58 -4.22 -1.23
CA GLY A 146 -2.99 -4.10 -1.66
C GLY A 146 -3.59 -2.69 -1.70
N GLN A 147 -4.89 -2.66 -2.01
CA GLN A 147 -5.68 -1.44 -1.91
C GLN A 147 -5.90 -1.05 -0.44
N LEU A 148 -5.69 0.23 -0.14
CA LEU A 148 -6.17 0.89 1.05
C LEU A 148 -7.70 0.97 0.93
N GLY A 149 -8.44 0.54 1.95
CA GLY A 149 -9.92 0.69 2.00
C GLY A 149 -10.39 2.15 2.07
N TYR A 150 -9.51 3.10 1.83
CA TYR A 150 -9.68 4.55 1.86
C TYR A 150 -8.72 5.21 0.88
N TRP A 151 -9.03 6.46 0.54
CA TRP A 151 -8.13 7.34 -0.20
C TRP A 151 -7.20 8.09 0.75
N LEU A 152 -5.93 8.13 0.38
CA LEU A 152 -4.90 8.97 0.97
C LEU A 152 -4.60 10.12 0.00
N ALA A 153 -4.70 11.35 0.47
CA ALA A 153 -4.26 12.55 -0.24
C ALA A 153 -2.98 13.10 0.42
N LEU A 154 -2.01 13.53 -0.39
CA LEU A 154 -0.72 14.05 0.03
C LEU A 154 -0.46 15.39 -0.64
N GLU A 155 0.01 16.36 0.13
CA GLU A 155 0.49 17.64 -0.42
C GLU A 155 1.73 17.41 -1.31
N SER A 156 2.58 16.46 -0.92
CA SER A 156 3.84 16.16 -1.58
C SER A 156 4.20 14.68 -1.45
N LEU A 157 4.83 14.13 -2.49
CA LEU A 157 5.48 12.81 -2.44
C LEU A 157 6.89 12.88 -1.86
N TYR A 158 7.41 14.08 -1.61
CA TYR A 158 8.81 14.26 -1.23
C TYR A 158 8.96 14.42 0.28
N GLN A 159 10.13 14.01 0.77
CA GLN A 159 10.62 14.38 2.09
C GLN A 159 10.69 15.90 2.19
N GLN A 160 10.28 16.43 3.34
CA GLN A 160 10.43 17.84 3.66
C GLN A 160 10.51 18.03 5.18
N PRO A 161 11.37 18.94 5.66
CA PRO A 161 11.59 19.18 7.08
C PRO A 161 10.47 20.02 7.73
N GLY A 162 9.53 20.52 6.92
CA GLY A 162 8.42 21.38 7.36
C GLY A 162 7.09 20.65 7.53
N PRO A 163 6.05 21.38 8.01
CA PRO A 163 4.71 20.83 8.19
C PRO A 163 4.16 20.38 6.85
N ALA A 164 3.98 19.08 6.73
CA ALA A 164 3.34 18.44 5.60
C ALA A 164 2.03 17.86 6.10
N ARG A 165 0.99 17.88 5.28
CA ARG A 165 -0.29 17.30 5.63
C ARG A 165 -0.62 16.11 4.74
N LEU A 166 -1.42 15.22 5.29
CA LEU A 166 -2.12 14.18 4.56
C LEU A 166 -3.60 14.24 4.90
N ALA A 167 -4.45 13.81 3.99
CA ALA A 167 -5.85 13.57 4.26
C ALA A 167 -6.18 12.10 4.05
N LEU A 168 -7.03 11.57 4.92
CA LEU A 168 -7.63 10.25 4.81
C LEU A 168 -9.11 10.43 4.47
N THR A 169 -9.64 9.65 3.56
CA THR A 169 -11.08 9.68 3.23
C THR A 169 -11.59 8.30 2.88
N ILE A 170 -12.57 7.80 3.63
CA ILE A 170 -13.25 6.54 3.30
C ILE A 170 -14.34 6.82 2.25
N PRO A 171 -14.46 6.00 1.18
CA PRO A 171 -15.46 6.21 0.15
C PRO A 171 -16.90 5.90 0.62
N LYS A 172 -17.06 5.04 1.65
CA LYS A 172 -18.34 4.76 2.31
C LYS A 172 -18.06 4.21 3.72
N GLY A 173 -18.63 4.84 4.74
CA GLY A 173 -18.64 4.30 6.10
C GLY A 173 -19.66 3.17 6.24
N TYR A 174 -19.45 2.29 7.21
CA TYR A 174 -20.49 1.35 7.66
C TYR A 174 -21.15 1.96 8.90
N ASP A 175 -22.47 1.85 9.04
CA ASP A 175 -23.19 2.46 10.18
C ASP A 175 -22.72 1.91 11.54
N GLU A 176 -22.34 0.64 11.57
CA GLU A 176 -21.92 -0.07 12.78
C GLU A 176 -20.40 -0.34 12.82
N ALA A 177 -19.62 0.19 11.88
CA ALA A 177 -18.17 -0.02 11.88
C ALA A 177 -17.39 1.27 11.64
N TYR A 178 -16.24 1.37 12.29
CA TYR A 178 -15.32 2.48 12.14
C TYR A 178 -13.89 1.97 12.01
N GLN A 179 -13.05 2.79 11.41
CA GLN A 179 -11.62 2.52 11.29
C GLN A 179 -10.85 3.51 12.13
N LEU A 180 -9.93 2.99 12.95
CA LEU A 180 -8.92 3.77 13.63
C LEU A 180 -7.65 3.79 12.79
N VAL A 181 -7.03 4.95 12.66
CA VAL A 181 -5.80 5.14 11.89
C VAL A 181 -4.80 5.95 12.70
N LYS A 182 -3.56 5.46 12.78
CA LYS A 182 -2.41 6.17 13.33
C LYS A 182 -1.32 6.24 12.27
N VAL A 183 -0.71 7.42 12.11
CA VAL A 183 0.39 7.63 11.16
C VAL A 183 1.68 7.91 11.94
N THR A 184 2.73 7.13 11.67
CA THR A 184 4.04 7.25 12.32
C THR A 184 5.18 7.29 11.31
N ALA A 185 6.28 7.94 11.67
CA ALA A 185 7.49 7.97 10.86
C ALA A 185 8.18 6.59 10.81
N GLY A 186 8.81 6.27 9.69
CA GLY A 186 9.64 5.08 9.52
C GLY A 186 8.87 3.81 9.16
N MET A 187 9.63 2.75 8.90
CA MET A 187 9.11 1.38 8.88
C MET A 187 9.07 0.87 10.31
N ASP A 188 7.90 0.88 10.91
CA ASP A 188 7.73 0.20 12.18
C ASP A 188 7.42 -1.28 11.97
N THR A 189 8.44 -2.04 11.55
CA THR A 189 8.36 -3.51 11.43
C THR A 189 8.82 -4.22 12.70
N LEU A 190 9.48 -3.51 13.61
CA LEU A 190 10.15 -4.08 14.79
C LEU A 190 9.40 -3.82 16.09
N SER A 191 8.59 -2.76 16.20
CA SER A 191 7.78 -2.58 17.41
C SER A 191 6.58 -3.52 17.35
N PRO A 192 6.29 -4.26 18.44
CA PRO A 192 5.04 -4.98 18.58
C PRO A 192 3.88 -4.05 18.23
N ARG A 193 2.91 -4.56 17.47
CA ARG A 193 1.70 -3.80 17.16
C ARG A 193 1.12 -3.26 18.46
N SER A 194 0.85 -1.95 18.50
CA SER A 194 0.11 -1.36 19.62
C SER A 194 -1.16 -2.17 19.78
N SER A 195 -1.29 -2.83 20.94
CA SER A 195 -2.23 -3.95 21.09
C SER A 195 -3.70 -3.54 20.99
N ASN A 196 -4.02 -2.24 21.02
CA ASN A 196 -5.34 -1.73 20.70
C ASN A 196 -5.30 -0.21 20.43
N LEU A 197 -5.46 0.23 19.17
CA LEU A 197 -5.60 1.65 18.85
C LEU A 197 -6.83 2.27 19.53
N ASP A 198 -7.87 1.49 19.79
CA ASP A 198 -9.11 1.98 20.42
C ASP A 198 -8.87 2.44 21.86
N SER A 199 -8.13 1.65 22.64
CA SER A 199 -7.74 2.03 24.00
C SER A 199 -6.80 3.23 24.01
N LEU A 200 -5.85 3.29 23.06
CA LEU A 200 -4.88 4.38 22.98
C LEU A 200 -5.50 5.70 22.55
N ARG A 201 -6.60 5.69 21.81
CA ARG A 201 -7.30 6.90 21.32
C ARG A 201 -7.67 7.88 22.43
N ILE A 202 -7.93 7.37 23.63
CA ILE A 202 -8.29 8.19 24.80
C ILE A 202 -7.14 9.12 25.20
N THR A 203 -5.90 8.68 25.00
CA THR A 203 -4.67 9.38 25.42
C THR A 203 -3.83 9.90 24.26
N ASP A 204 -4.03 9.37 23.06
CA ASP A 204 -3.25 9.69 21.86
C ASP A 204 -4.15 10.33 20.80
N ALA A 205 -4.13 11.66 20.77
CA ALA A 205 -4.90 12.47 19.82
C ALA A 205 -4.46 12.29 18.36
N ALA A 206 -3.31 11.65 18.08
CA ALA A 206 -2.89 11.35 16.72
C ALA A 206 -3.64 10.14 16.11
N ILE A 207 -4.42 9.41 16.92
CA ILE A 207 -5.27 8.31 16.45
C ILE A 207 -6.61 8.90 16.00
N VAL A 208 -6.89 8.82 14.70
CA VAL A 208 -8.16 9.27 14.16
C VAL A 208 -9.15 8.15 13.99
N ARG A 209 -10.43 8.49 14.13
CA ARG A 209 -11.57 7.64 13.83
C ARG A 209 -12.20 8.10 12.53
N LEU A 210 -12.36 7.17 11.60
CA LEU A 210 -13.09 7.34 10.34
C LEU A 210 -14.34 6.47 10.40
N ASP A 211 -15.50 7.07 10.25
CA ASP A 211 -16.80 6.39 10.33
C ASP A 211 -17.84 7.14 9.48
N ASN A 212 -19.11 6.72 9.52
CA ASN A 212 -20.15 7.33 8.69
C ASN A 212 -20.53 8.79 9.06
N GLN A 213 -20.01 9.35 10.15
CA GLN A 213 -20.19 10.77 10.51
C GLN A 213 -18.93 11.59 10.23
N SER A 214 -17.77 10.94 10.25
CA SER A 214 -16.45 11.51 10.00
C SER A 214 -15.76 10.76 8.85
N TRP A 215 -16.23 10.99 7.62
CA TRP A 215 -15.71 10.28 6.42
C TRP A 215 -14.26 10.62 6.07
N GLY A 216 -13.68 11.66 6.67
CA GLY A 216 -12.30 12.02 6.42
C GLY A 216 -11.67 12.83 7.53
N ALA A 217 -10.34 12.80 7.57
CA ALA A 217 -9.53 13.54 8.53
C ALA A 217 -8.31 14.12 7.82
N VAL A 218 -7.88 15.31 8.25
CA VAL A 218 -6.60 15.91 7.84
C VAL A 218 -5.63 15.80 9.00
N LEU A 219 -4.44 15.28 8.74
CA LEU A 219 -3.44 15.00 9.75
C LEU A 219 -2.10 15.60 9.39
N PRO A 220 -1.30 15.98 10.40
CA PRO A 220 0.12 16.23 10.17
C PRO A 220 0.76 14.93 9.68
N ARG A 221 1.45 15.00 8.55
CA ARG A 221 2.33 13.94 8.09
C ARG A 221 3.58 13.97 8.96
N PRO A 222 4.10 12.81 9.40
CA PRO A 222 5.32 12.76 10.20
C PRO A 222 6.47 13.50 9.51
N ALA A 223 7.19 14.32 10.27
CA ALA A 223 8.40 14.96 9.78
C ALA A 223 9.46 13.88 9.54
N LEU A 224 9.98 13.84 8.31
CA LEU A 224 11.02 12.90 7.92
C LEU A 224 12.25 13.72 7.50
N PRO A 225 13.45 13.37 7.99
CA PRO A 225 14.66 14.10 7.63
C PRO A 225 14.87 14.02 6.12
N GLU A 226 15.40 15.08 5.53
CA GLU A 226 15.83 15.04 4.15
C GLU A 226 16.99 14.07 4.00
N SER A 227 16.86 13.14 3.07
CA SER A 227 17.83 12.09 2.77
C SER A 227 17.91 11.87 1.26
N ALA A 228 19.03 11.31 0.82
CA ALA A 228 19.20 10.86 -0.55
C ALA A 228 18.40 9.57 -0.84
N ALA A 229 18.00 8.82 0.19
CA ALA A 229 17.19 7.61 0.06
C ALA A 229 15.72 7.91 0.36
N PRO A 230 14.76 7.14 -0.20
CA PRO A 230 13.35 7.26 0.16
C PRO A 230 13.17 6.88 1.62
N ALA A 231 12.13 7.46 2.21
CA ALA A 231 11.67 7.09 3.53
C ALA A 231 10.26 6.51 3.41
N LEU A 232 9.81 5.90 4.50
CA LEU A 232 8.47 5.38 4.64
C LEU A 232 7.82 6.03 5.85
N PHE A 233 6.51 6.22 5.79
CA PHE A 233 5.69 6.32 6.99
C PHE A 233 4.77 5.11 7.08
N THR A 234 4.46 4.72 8.31
CA THR A 234 3.58 3.60 8.62
C THR A 234 2.19 4.14 8.90
N LEU A 235 1.17 3.58 8.24
CA LEU A 235 -0.22 3.67 8.65
C LEU A 235 -0.58 2.39 9.38
N GLU A 236 -0.81 2.51 10.67
CA GLU A 236 -1.41 1.45 11.47
C GLU A 236 -2.92 1.66 11.48
N THR A 237 -3.66 0.64 11.05
CA THR A 237 -5.11 0.66 11.03
C THR A 237 -5.69 -0.40 11.95
N GLN A 238 -6.89 -0.14 12.45
CA GLN A 238 -7.70 -1.12 13.16
C GLN A 238 -9.17 -0.92 12.78
N TYR A 239 -9.82 -1.99 12.38
CA TYR A 239 -11.25 -2.01 12.11
C TYR A 239 -12.00 -2.43 13.36
N MET A 240 -13.01 -1.64 13.71
CA MET A 240 -13.85 -1.83 14.88
C MET A 240 -15.30 -1.95 14.43
N SER A 241 -16.03 -2.89 15.00
CA SER A 241 -17.47 -3.05 14.78
C SER A 241 -18.23 -3.06 16.10
N ASN A 242 -19.32 -2.32 16.15
CA ASN A 242 -20.32 -2.43 17.19
C ASN A 242 -21.21 -3.63 16.85
N SER A 243 -20.94 -4.78 17.47
CA SER A 243 -21.77 -5.97 17.34
C SER A 243 -22.60 -6.17 18.61
N TYR A 244 -23.42 -7.22 18.61
CA TYR A 244 -24.24 -7.59 19.76
C TYR A 244 -24.23 -9.11 19.91
N TYR A 245 -24.30 -9.59 21.14
CA TYR A 245 -24.62 -10.98 21.43
C TYR A 245 -25.87 -11.07 22.29
N TYR A 246 -26.52 -12.22 22.26
CA TYR A 246 -27.65 -12.52 23.12
C TYR A 246 -27.17 -13.47 24.22
N ASP A 247 -27.50 -13.18 25.47
CA ASP A 247 -27.24 -14.12 26.56
C ASP A 247 -28.27 -15.28 26.57
N GLU A 248 -28.14 -16.19 27.54
CA GLU A 248 -29.05 -17.32 27.71
C GLU A 248 -30.51 -16.89 27.98
N GLN A 249 -30.71 -15.67 28.46
CA GLN A 249 -32.02 -15.05 28.69
C GLN A 249 -32.53 -14.28 27.45
N LYS A 250 -31.83 -14.38 26.32
CA LYS A 250 -32.09 -13.65 25.07
C LYS A 250 -32.05 -12.13 25.23
N VAL A 251 -31.33 -11.62 26.23
CA VAL A 251 -31.07 -10.19 26.39
C VAL A 251 -29.94 -9.78 25.45
N LYS A 252 -30.15 -8.68 24.72
CA LYS A 252 -29.19 -8.12 23.76
C LYS A 252 -28.12 -7.31 24.50
N HIS A 253 -26.86 -7.72 24.39
CA HIS A 253 -25.70 -7.04 24.98
C HIS A 253 -24.82 -6.43 23.90
N PRO A 254 -24.46 -5.14 23.98
CA PRO A 254 -23.52 -4.53 23.05
C PRO A 254 -22.12 -5.11 23.24
N ARG A 255 -21.42 -5.32 22.14
CA ARG A 255 -20.05 -5.80 22.13
C ARG A 255 -19.25 -4.99 21.11
N LEU A 256 -18.10 -4.50 21.54
CA LEU A 256 -17.14 -3.89 20.64
C LEU A 256 -16.14 -4.96 20.21
N GLU A 257 -16.05 -5.19 18.90
CA GLU A 257 -15.17 -6.20 18.33
C GLU A 257 -14.15 -5.57 17.39
N SER A 258 -12.91 -6.01 17.49
CA SER A 258 -11.86 -5.70 16.53
C SER A 258 -11.82 -6.82 15.48
N SER A 259 -12.07 -6.49 14.22
CA SER A 259 -11.90 -7.44 13.09
C SER A 259 -10.46 -7.48 12.59
N GLY A 260 -9.53 -6.91 13.36
CA GLY A 260 -8.11 -6.83 13.06
C GLY A 260 -7.74 -5.51 12.38
N GLY A 261 -6.59 -5.50 11.73
CA GLY A 261 -6.17 -4.36 10.92
C GLY A 261 -4.77 -4.56 10.39
N ALA A 262 -4.19 -3.51 9.81
CA ALA A 262 -3.00 -3.64 8.99
C ALA A 262 -1.97 -2.55 9.23
N ARG A 263 -0.71 -2.87 8.94
CA ARG A 263 0.34 -1.89 8.71
C ARG A 263 0.54 -1.71 7.22
N ARG A 264 0.43 -0.47 6.77
CA ARG A 264 0.62 -0.07 5.38
C ARG A 264 1.76 0.92 5.33
N PHE A 265 2.67 0.75 4.39
CA PHE A 265 3.81 1.64 4.21
C PHE A 265 3.57 2.54 3.03
N ILE A 266 3.77 3.84 3.24
CA ILE A 266 3.63 4.84 2.19
C ILE A 266 4.99 5.50 1.96
N PRO A 267 5.51 5.43 0.73
CA PRO A 267 6.80 5.99 0.44
C PRO A 267 6.73 7.50 0.28
N VAL A 268 7.80 8.13 0.74
CA VAL A 268 8.15 9.49 0.41
C VAL A 268 9.57 9.50 -0.15
N PHE A 269 9.76 10.22 -1.23
CA PHE A 269 10.99 10.18 -2.01
C PHE A 269 11.91 11.34 -1.63
N ALA A 270 13.20 11.15 -1.89
CA ALA A 270 14.14 12.26 -1.91
C ALA A 270 13.69 13.30 -2.94
N ARG A 271 13.88 14.58 -2.64
CA ARG A 271 13.66 15.63 -3.64
C ARG A 271 14.67 15.46 -4.79
N PRO A 272 14.25 15.66 -6.05
CA PRO A 272 15.19 15.79 -7.15
C PRO A 272 16.19 16.90 -6.81
N ARG A 273 17.48 16.68 -7.06
CA ARG A 273 18.47 17.75 -7.04
C ARG A 273 18.34 18.48 -8.37
N ASP A 274 18.03 19.78 -8.31
CA ASP A 274 18.05 20.66 -9.47
C ASP A 274 19.48 20.82 -10.02
#